data_AF-A0A737DF39-F1
#
_entry.id   AF-A0A737DF39-F1
#
_cell.length_a   1.000
_cell.length_b   1.000
_cell.length_c   1.000
_cell.angle_alpha   90.00
_cell.angle_beta   90.00
_cell.angle_gamma   90.00
#
_symmetry.space_group_name_H-M   'P 1'
#
loop_
_entity.id
_entity.type
_entity.pdbx_description
1 polymer ?
#
loop_
_entity_poly.entity_id
_entity_poly.type
_entity_poly.pdbx_seq_one_letter_code
_entity_poly.pdbx_strand_id
1 'polypeptide(L)'
;MALTDTTGGTQTDPGTGKPSENPPAAPNKPTPPKEETPPGAPEKYAFTAPEGQELDTSALAQFEPVARELNLTQEQAQKLVDVYPKVLAGVQQQQAESWQKQTEDWTAAVKADKDIGGDKLASNLGAAQRAIDTFGTKELKEYLDGTCARSLVNAAP
;
A
#
# COMPACT_ATOMS: atom_id res chain seq x y z
N MET A 1 -33.24 53.06 17.60
CA MET A 1 -34.16 53.44 16.50
C MET A 1 -34.73 52.14 15.95
N ALA A 2 -35.88 51.74 16.50
CA ALA A 2 -37.22 51.85 15.88
C ALA A 2 -37.42 50.71 14.86
N LEU A 3 -38.07 49.58 15.22
CA LEU A 3 -39.52 49.34 15.40
C LEU A 3 -40.32 49.42 14.09
N THR A 4 -40.88 48.26 13.71
CA THR A 4 -42.27 47.94 13.23
C THR A 4 -42.19 46.49 12.71
N ASP A 5 -42.74 45.42 13.28
CA ASP A 5 -44.08 45.09 13.82
C ASP A 5 -45.25 45.26 12.84
N THR A 6 -45.82 44.12 12.43
CA THR A 6 -47.22 43.85 12.01
C THR A 6 -47.27 42.33 11.76
N THR A 7 -47.61 41.49 12.74
CA THR A 7 -48.91 41.24 13.41
C THR A 7 -49.83 40.27 12.64
N GLY A 8 -50.20 39.19 13.34
CA GLY A 8 -51.46 38.44 13.20
C GLY A 8 -51.31 37.09 12.48
N GLY A 9 -51.55 35.90 13.07
CA GLY A 9 -52.20 35.53 14.31
C GLY A 9 -53.30 34.49 14.04
N THR A 10 -53.25 33.36 14.77
CA THR A 10 -54.40 32.51 15.16
C THR A 10 -54.97 31.58 14.06
N GLN A 11 -55.33 30.29 14.22
CA GLN A 11 -55.29 29.23 15.24
C GLN A 11 -56.06 28.03 14.61
N THR A 12 -56.06 26.89 15.30
CA THR A 12 -57.02 25.75 15.27
C THR A 12 -56.88 24.66 14.21
N ASP A 13 -56.26 23.56 14.65
CA ASP A 13 -56.70 22.16 14.49
C ASP A 13 -58.23 22.03 14.81
N PRO A 14 -58.99 21.14 14.13
CA PRO A 14 -59.09 19.76 14.61
C PRO A 14 -59.16 18.67 13.53
N GLY A 15 -58.40 17.60 13.74
CA GLY A 15 -58.98 16.27 13.90
C GLY A 15 -59.50 15.47 12.70
N THR A 16 -58.82 14.34 12.48
CA THR A 16 -59.37 12.98 12.24
C THR A 16 -59.94 12.63 10.85
N GLY A 17 -59.30 11.62 10.21
CA GLY A 17 -59.99 10.71 9.27
C GLY A 17 -59.21 10.35 8.01
N LYS A 18 -58.50 9.22 8.02
CA LYS A 18 -58.22 8.38 6.83
C LYS A 18 -59.29 7.27 6.87
N PRO A 19 -59.96 6.86 5.76
CA PRO A 19 -59.29 6.19 4.66
C PRO A 19 -59.83 6.38 3.22
N SER A 20 -58.86 6.42 2.29
CA SER A 20 -58.77 5.66 1.03
C SER A 20 -60.01 5.56 0.13
N GLU A 21 -60.00 6.27 -1.00
CA GLU A 21 -60.48 5.74 -2.28
C GLU A 21 -59.77 6.47 -3.45
N ASN A 22 -59.30 5.70 -4.44
CA ASN A 22 -58.75 6.12 -5.73
C ASN A 22 -59.82 5.75 -6.79
N PRO A 23 -59.86 6.25 -8.07
CA PRO A 23 -58.97 7.17 -8.79
C PRO A 23 -59.82 8.20 -9.67
N PRO A 24 -59.37 8.88 -10.77
CA PRO A 24 -58.66 8.36 -11.95
C PRO A 24 -57.42 9.16 -12.39
N ALA A 25 -56.57 8.48 -13.17
CA ALA A 25 -55.32 8.96 -13.75
C ALA A 25 -55.51 10.06 -14.81
N ALA A 26 -54.55 10.99 -14.86
CA ALA A 26 -54.32 11.97 -15.92
C ALA A 26 -52.78 12.11 -16.12
N PRO A 27 -52.30 12.55 -17.29
CA PRO A 27 -51.43 11.78 -18.18
C PRO A 27 -49.93 11.96 -17.97
N ASN A 28 -49.17 10.94 -18.39
CA ASN A 28 -47.72 10.86 -18.50
C ASN A 28 -47.11 12.15 -19.10
N LYS A 29 -46.39 12.91 -18.26
CA LYS A 29 -45.39 13.89 -18.72
C LYS A 29 -44.06 13.15 -18.84
N PRO A 30 -43.37 13.16 -19.98
CA PRO A 30 -42.07 12.51 -20.11
C PRO A 30 -41.08 13.17 -19.16
N THR A 31 -40.54 12.39 -18.23
CA THR A 31 -39.36 12.76 -17.44
C THR A 31 -38.20 12.92 -18.41
N PRO A 32 -37.45 14.04 -18.40
CA PRO A 32 -36.25 14.16 -19.23
C PRO A 32 -35.26 13.06 -18.83
N PRO A 33 -34.46 12.53 -19.76
CA PRO A 33 -33.44 11.53 -19.46
C PRO A 33 -32.55 12.07 -18.34
N LYS A 34 -32.50 11.34 -17.22
CA LYS A 34 -31.51 11.57 -16.18
C LYS A 34 -30.16 11.30 -16.85
N GLU A 35 -29.37 12.35 -17.11
CA GLU A 35 -27.95 12.19 -17.38
C GLU A 35 -27.38 11.40 -16.19
N GLU A 36 -27.08 10.13 -16.42
CA GLU A 36 -26.33 9.32 -15.47
C GLU A 36 -24.93 9.90 -15.42
N THR A 37 -24.69 10.81 -14.48
CA THR A 37 -23.34 11.08 -13.99
C THR A 37 -22.65 9.74 -13.77
N PRO A 38 -21.45 9.52 -14.34
CA PRO A 38 -20.70 8.30 -14.09
C PRO A 38 -20.61 8.07 -12.58
N PRO A 39 -20.72 6.82 -12.09
CA PRO A 39 -20.54 6.55 -10.67
C PRO A 39 -19.19 7.14 -10.23
N GLY A 40 -19.21 8.00 -9.23
CA GLY A 40 -18.03 8.66 -8.66
C GLY A 40 -17.52 7.92 -7.43
N ALA A 41 -16.80 8.63 -6.56
CA ALA A 41 -16.31 8.06 -5.32
C ALA A 41 -17.46 7.66 -4.36
N PRO A 42 -17.37 6.49 -3.72
CA PRO A 42 -18.31 6.11 -2.67
C PRO A 42 -18.07 6.95 -1.40
N GLU A 43 -19.09 7.05 -0.53
CA GLU A 43 -18.94 7.68 0.80
C GLU A 43 -17.89 6.95 1.66
N LYS A 44 -17.77 5.65 1.47
CA LYS A 44 -16.80 4.78 2.15
C LYS A 44 -16.31 3.70 1.19
N TYR A 45 -14.99 3.49 1.12
CA TYR A 45 -14.43 2.37 0.39
C TYR A 45 -14.47 1.09 1.23
N ALA A 46 -14.69 -0.04 0.58
CA ALA A 46 -14.67 -1.36 1.19
C ALA A 46 -13.60 -2.22 0.52
N PHE A 47 -12.35 -2.13 0.96
CA PHE A 47 -11.26 -2.88 0.33
C PHE A 47 -11.22 -4.34 0.77
N THR A 48 -11.04 -5.23 -0.19
CA THR A 48 -10.81 -6.66 0.07
C THR A 48 -9.35 -7.02 -0.14
N ALA A 49 -8.81 -7.86 0.74
CA ALA A 49 -7.45 -8.36 0.59
C ALA A 49 -7.40 -9.54 -0.40
N PRO A 50 -6.34 -9.69 -1.19
CA PRO A 50 -6.07 -10.93 -1.92
C PRO A 50 -5.88 -12.11 -0.96
N GLU A 51 -6.13 -13.34 -1.43
CA GLU A 51 -5.93 -14.55 -0.60
C GLU A 51 -4.51 -14.62 -0.03
N GLY A 52 -4.40 -14.79 1.29
CA GLY A 52 -3.12 -14.95 1.99
C GLY A 52 -2.34 -13.66 2.25
N GLN A 53 -2.92 -12.48 1.98
CA GLN A 53 -2.31 -11.19 2.28
C GLN A 53 -3.19 -10.36 3.21
N GLU A 54 -2.55 -9.63 4.13
CA GLU A 54 -3.22 -8.58 4.90
C GLU A 54 -3.02 -7.25 4.19
N LEU A 55 -4.07 -6.42 4.16
CA LEU A 55 -3.93 -5.04 3.70
C LEU A 55 -3.34 -4.19 4.81
N ASP A 56 -2.39 -3.34 4.43
CA ASP A 56 -1.83 -2.33 5.34
C ASP A 56 -2.90 -1.27 5.63
N THR A 57 -3.48 -1.35 6.83
CA THR A 57 -4.53 -0.43 7.29
C THR A 57 -4.06 1.02 7.38
N SER A 58 -2.77 1.26 7.63
CA SER A 58 -2.18 2.61 7.62
C SER A 58 -2.12 3.14 6.19
N ALA A 59 -1.67 2.32 5.24
CA ALA A 59 -1.64 2.70 3.83
C ALA A 59 -3.05 2.96 3.28
N LEU A 60 -4.05 2.14 3.66
CA LEU A 60 -5.45 2.35 3.28
C LEU A 60 -6.02 3.65 3.85
N ALA A 61 -5.72 3.98 5.11
CA ALA A 61 -6.18 5.23 5.72
C ALA A 61 -5.62 6.46 5.01
N GLN A 62 -4.41 6.38 4.45
CA GLN A 62 -3.81 7.42 3.61
C GLN A 62 -4.35 7.41 2.17
N PHE A 63 -4.70 6.24 1.64
CA PHE A 63 -5.21 6.08 0.28
C PHE A 63 -6.66 6.54 0.11
N GLU A 64 -7.54 6.23 1.07
CA GLU A 64 -8.96 6.60 1.01
C GLU A 64 -9.24 8.08 0.70
N PRO A 65 -8.65 9.08 1.39
CA PRO A 65 -8.90 10.48 1.08
C PRO A 65 -8.45 10.86 -0.34
N VAL A 66 -7.30 10.33 -0.78
CA VAL A 66 -6.79 10.55 -2.15
C VAL A 66 -7.70 9.93 -3.19
N ALA A 67 -8.20 8.72 -2.95
CA ALA A 67 -9.15 8.05 -3.84
C ALA A 67 -10.46 8.85 -3.97
N ARG A 68 -10.96 9.42 -2.86
CA ARG A 68 -12.13 10.31 -2.88
C ARG A 68 -11.86 11.63 -3.62
N GLU A 69 -10.70 12.25 -3.39
CA GLU A 69 -10.30 13.48 -4.08
C GLU A 69 -10.18 13.28 -5.59
N LEU A 70 -9.63 12.13 -6.01
CA LEU A 70 -9.56 11.71 -7.40
C LEU A 70 -10.89 11.18 -7.97
N ASN A 71 -11.95 11.19 -7.17
CA ASN A 71 -13.29 10.70 -7.51
C ASN A 71 -13.30 9.26 -8.06
N LEU A 72 -12.43 8.39 -7.53
CA LEU A 72 -12.28 7.02 -8.00
C LEU A 72 -13.49 6.17 -7.60
N THR A 73 -14.02 5.37 -8.51
CA THR A 73 -15.03 4.37 -8.15
C THR A 73 -14.44 3.31 -7.22
N GLN A 74 -15.30 2.61 -6.49
CA GLN A 74 -14.90 1.45 -5.66
C GLN A 74 -14.04 0.45 -6.45
N GLU A 75 -14.45 0.12 -7.67
CA GLU A 75 -13.74 -0.83 -8.55
C GLU A 75 -12.37 -0.30 -9.00
N GLN A 76 -12.27 1.00 -9.31
CA GLN A 76 -11.00 1.63 -9.68
C GLN A 76 -10.03 1.65 -8.50
N ALA A 77 -10.52 2.00 -7.31
CA ALA A 77 -9.72 2.01 -6.09
C ALA A 77 -9.27 0.59 -5.71
N GLN A 78 -10.15 -0.41 -5.81
CA GLN A 78 -9.81 -1.81 -5.55
C GLN A 78 -8.70 -2.31 -6.49
N LYS A 79 -8.75 -1.99 -7.78
CA LYS A 79 -7.68 -2.37 -8.73
C LYS A 79 -6.31 -1.82 -8.32
N LEU A 80 -6.24 -0.61 -7.78
CA LEU A 80 -4.98 -0.04 -7.29
C LEU A 80 -4.47 -0.77 -6.04
N VAL A 81 -5.39 -1.11 -5.12
CA VAL A 81 -5.08 -1.94 -3.95
C VAL A 81 -4.60 -3.34 -4.37
N ASP A 82 -5.17 -3.94 -5.41
CA ASP A 82 -4.78 -5.26 -5.92
C ASP A 82 -3.38 -5.26 -6.58
N VAL A 83 -2.95 -4.13 -7.13
CA VAL A 83 -1.64 -3.99 -7.79
C VAL A 83 -0.53 -3.71 -6.77
N TYR A 84 -0.86 -3.06 -5.65
CA TYR A 84 0.12 -2.62 -4.66
C TYR A 84 1.04 -3.75 -4.14
N PRO A 85 0.54 -4.97 -3.80
CA PRO A 85 1.41 -6.07 -3.39
C PRO A 85 2.45 -6.48 -4.45
N LYS A 86 2.09 -6.39 -5.74
CA LYS A 86 3.04 -6.69 -6.84
C LYS A 86 4.11 -5.62 -6.96
N VAL A 87 3.75 -4.35 -6.76
CA VAL A 87 4.71 -3.25 -6.72
C VAL A 87 5.68 -3.44 -5.55
N LEU A 88 5.17 -3.76 -4.35
CA LEU A 88 6.02 -4.06 -3.20
C LEU A 88 6.95 -5.24 -3.47
N ALA A 89 6.45 -6.34 -4.04
CA ALA A 89 7.29 -7.48 -4.42
C ALA A 89 8.41 -7.07 -5.40
N GLY A 90 8.09 -6.22 -6.39
CA GLY A 90 9.08 -5.67 -7.32
C GLY A 90 10.13 -4.79 -6.64
N VAL A 91 9.72 -3.95 -5.68
CA VAL A 91 10.65 -3.12 -4.88
C VAL A 91 11.58 -3.99 -4.04
N GLN A 92 11.05 -5.03 -3.38
CA GLN A 92 11.87 -5.97 -2.60
C GLN A 92 12.88 -6.71 -3.49
N GLN A 93 12.47 -7.12 -4.69
CA GLN A 93 13.37 -7.74 -5.66
C GLN A 93 14.47 -6.77 -6.10
N GLN A 94 14.13 -5.53 -6.46
CA GLN A 94 15.12 -4.51 -6.84
C GLN A 94 16.12 -4.22 -5.71
N GLN A 95 15.66 -4.22 -4.46
CA GLN A 95 16.55 -4.07 -3.31
C GLN A 95 17.49 -5.27 -3.15
N ALA A 96 16.99 -6.49 -3.35
CA ALA A 96 17.81 -7.70 -3.34
C ALA A 96 18.86 -7.70 -4.48
N GLU A 97 18.45 -7.32 -5.70
CA GLU A 97 19.36 -7.19 -6.86
C GLU A 97 20.43 -6.12 -6.61
N SER A 98 20.04 -4.97 -6.06
CA SER A 98 20.97 -3.89 -5.70
C SER A 98 21.95 -4.33 -4.61
N TRP A 99 21.48 -5.08 -3.61
CA TRP A 99 22.32 -5.64 -2.56
C TRP A 99 23.33 -6.66 -3.11
N GLN A 100 22.88 -7.56 -4.00
CA GLN A 100 23.75 -8.52 -4.67
C GLN A 100 24.82 -7.81 -5.48
N LYS A 101 24.43 -6.83 -6.31
CA LYS A 101 25.38 -6.03 -7.10
C LYS A 101 26.42 -5.34 -6.21
N GLN A 102 25.99 -4.72 -5.11
CA GLN A 102 26.90 -4.07 -4.18
C GLN A 102 27.90 -5.05 -3.55
N THR A 103 27.44 -6.26 -3.25
CA THR A 103 28.26 -7.35 -2.71
C THR A 103 29.29 -7.84 -3.72
N GLU A 104 28.89 -7.99 -4.98
CA GLU A 104 29.80 -8.32 -6.09
C GLU A 104 30.86 -7.23 -6.31
N ASP A 105 30.45 -5.96 -6.26
CA ASP A 105 31.35 -4.82 -6.39
C ASP A 105 32.39 -4.80 -5.25
N TRP A 106 31.99 -5.08 -4.01
CA TRP A 106 32.92 -5.24 -2.89
C TRP A 106 33.86 -6.43 -3.08
N THR A 107 33.35 -7.55 -3.60
CA THR A 107 34.17 -8.72 -3.93
C THR A 107 35.25 -8.35 -4.94
N ALA A 108 34.88 -7.65 -6.01
CA ALA A 108 35.81 -7.22 -7.04
C ALA A 108 36.85 -6.25 -6.49
N ALA A 109 36.43 -5.30 -5.64
CA ALA A 109 37.33 -4.37 -4.98
C ALA A 109 38.35 -5.09 -4.09
N VAL A 110 37.91 -6.03 -3.24
CA VAL A 110 38.79 -6.83 -2.39
C VAL A 110 39.76 -7.67 -3.23
N LYS A 111 39.29 -8.30 -4.32
CA LYS A 111 40.16 -9.09 -5.20
C LYS A 111 41.25 -8.24 -5.87
N ALA A 112 40.91 -7.02 -6.28
CA ALA A 112 41.83 -6.09 -6.95
C ALA A 112 42.73 -5.31 -5.99
N ASP A 113 42.45 -5.34 -4.69
CA ASP A 113 43.23 -4.65 -3.67
C ASP A 113 44.63 -5.28 -3.52
N LYS A 114 45.67 -4.45 -3.42
CA LYS A 114 47.08 -4.90 -3.38
C LYS A 114 47.55 -5.28 -1.97
N ASP A 115 46.86 -4.79 -0.95
CA ASP A 115 47.20 -4.98 0.45
C ASP A 115 46.49 -6.18 1.03
N ILE A 116 45.22 -6.39 0.67
CA ILE A 116 44.39 -7.50 1.17
C ILE A 116 43.99 -8.53 0.10
N GLY A 117 44.05 -8.15 -1.18
CA GLY A 117 43.70 -8.99 -2.33
C GLY A 117 44.91 -9.56 -3.07
N GLY A 118 44.74 -9.78 -4.37
CA GLY A 118 45.78 -10.32 -5.24
C GLY A 118 46.42 -11.59 -4.69
N ASP A 119 47.76 -11.62 -4.63
CA ASP A 119 48.54 -12.75 -4.11
C ASP A 119 48.28 -13.07 -2.63
N LYS A 120 47.80 -12.08 -1.86
CA LYS A 120 47.51 -12.22 -0.43
C LYS A 120 46.09 -12.72 -0.15
N LEU A 121 45.22 -12.72 -1.16
CA LEU A 121 43.80 -13.01 -1.00
C LEU A 121 43.55 -14.36 -0.30
N ALA A 122 44.19 -15.43 -0.77
CA ALA A 122 43.99 -16.76 -0.20
C ALA A 122 44.40 -16.86 1.28
N SER A 123 45.52 -16.22 1.65
CA SER A 123 45.99 -16.18 3.04
C SER A 123 45.02 -15.39 3.92
N ASN A 124 44.55 -14.25 3.45
CA ASN A 124 43.65 -13.38 4.19
C ASN A 124 42.26 -14.00 4.37
N LEU A 125 41.71 -14.63 3.33
CA LEU A 125 40.46 -15.39 3.41
C LEU A 125 40.60 -16.55 4.39
N GLY A 126 41.70 -17.31 4.33
CA GLY A 126 41.96 -18.39 5.28
C GLY A 126 42.09 -17.90 6.73
N ALA A 127 42.70 -16.74 6.96
CA ALA A 127 42.77 -16.13 8.30
C ALA A 127 41.38 -15.70 8.80
N ALA A 128 40.58 -15.06 7.94
CA ALA A 128 39.22 -14.66 8.25
C ALA A 128 38.32 -15.86 8.58
N GLN A 129 38.40 -16.92 7.77
CA GLN A 129 37.64 -18.16 8.00
C GLN A 129 37.97 -18.78 9.36
N ARG A 130 39.27 -18.92 9.69
CA ARG A 130 39.69 -19.44 11.00
C ARG A 130 39.22 -18.56 12.15
N ALA A 131 39.24 -17.24 12.00
CA ALA A 131 38.75 -16.33 13.02
C ALA A 131 37.24 -16.52 13.26
N ILE A 132 36.44 -16.64 12.20
CA ILE A 132 34.99 -16.92 12.34
C ILE A 132 34.76 -18.31 12.95
N ASP A 133 35.52 -19.32 12.55
CA ASP A 133 35.32 -20.67 13.07
C ASP A 133 35.71 -20.77 14.55
N THR A 134 36.79 -20.11 14.95
CA THR A 134 37.34 -20.12 16.32
C THR A 134 36.55 -19.23 17.28
N PHE A 135 36.17 -18.02 16.84
CA PHE A 135 35.60 -17.00 17.71
C PHE A 135 34.14 -16.66 17.39
N GLY A 136 33.63 -17.06 16.21
CA GLY A 136 32.27 -16.78 15.81
C GLY A 136 31.26 -17.66 16.51
N THR A 137 30.25 -17.03 17.10
CA THR A 137 29.09 -17.73 17.67
C THR A 137 28.24 -18.36 16.57
N LYS A 138 27.32 -19.23 16.96
CA LYS A 138 26.37 -19.85 16.03
C LYS A 138 25.54 -18.79 15.31
N GLU A 139 25.04 -17.81 16.06
CA GLU A 139 24.20 -16.72 15.55
C GLU A 139 24.97 -15.84 14.57
N LEU A 140 26.26 -15.58 14.82
CA LEU A 140 27.11 -14.83 13.89
C LEU A 140 27.30 -15.59 12.57
N LYS A 141 27.57 -16.90 12.65
CA LYS A 141 27.74 -17.74 11.46
C LYS A 141 26.46 -17.76 10.63
N GLU A 142 25.30 -17.96 11.26
CA GLU A 142 23.98 -17.93 10.61
C GLU A 142 23.67 -16.57 9.99
N TYR A 143 24.01 -15.47 10.67
CA TYR A 143 23.84 -14.12 10.15
C TYR A 143 24.72 -13.86 8.91
N LEU A 144 25.99 -14.29 8.94
CA LEU A 144 26.91 -14.15 7.81
C LEU A 144 26.48 -15.00 6.60
N ASP A 145 25.88 -16.16 6.85
CA ASP A 145 25.29 -17.01 5.81
C ASP A 145 24.05 -16.35 5.18
N GLY A 146 23.19 -15.74 6.01
CA GLY A 146 21.97 -15.06 5.55
C GLY A 146 22.19 -13.74 4.81
N THR A 147 23.34 -13.08 5.00
CA THR A 147 23.68 -11.79 4.35
C THR A 147 24.59 -11.94 3.13
N CYS A 148 24.90 -13.18 2.74
CA CYS A 148 25.92 -13.51 1.74
C CYS A 148 27.35 -13.06 2.10
N ALA A 149 27.59 -12.53 3.30
CA ALA A 149 28.94 -12.14 3.74
C ALA A 149 29.87 -13.36 3.88
N ARG A 150 29.33 -14.54 4.21
CA ARG A 150 30.11 -15.79 4.28
C ARG A 150 30.56 -16.29 2.90
N SER A 151 29.79 -16.05 1.83
CA SER A 151 30.18 -16.48 0.47
C SER A 151 31.43 -15.75 -0.01
N LEU A 152 31.66 -14.51 0.45
CA LEU A 152 32.89 -13.76 0.20
C LEU A 152 34.10 -14.40 0.86
N VAL A 153 33.94 -14.88 2.10
CA VAL A 153 35.02 -15.52 2.88
C VAL A 153 35.38 -16.89 2.29
N ASN A 154 34.39 -17.60 1.75
CA ASN A 154 34.54 -18.93 1.15
C ASN A 154 34.93 -18.92 -0.34
N ALA A 155 35.18 -17.74 -0.95
CA ALA A 155 35.47 -17.62 -2.39
C ALA A 155 36.93 -17.96 -2.77
N ALA A 156 37.70 -18.62 -1.91
CA ALA A 156 39.00 -19.19 -2.26
C ALA A 156 38.82 -20.57 -2.93
N PRO A 157 39.60 -20.91 -3.97
CA PRO A 157 39.58 -22.25 -4.56
C PRO A 157 40.07 -23.33 -3.59
#